data_AF-A0A0D9W219-F1
#
_entry.id   AF-A0A0D9W219-F1
#
_cell.length_a   1.000
_cell.length_b   1.000
_cell.length_c   1.000
_cell.angle_alpha   90.00
_cell.angle_beta   90.00
_cell.angle_gamma   90.00
#
_symmetry.space_group_name_H-M   'P 1'
#
loop_
_entity.id
_entity.type
_entity.pdbx_description
1 polymer ?
#
loop_
_entity_poly.entity_id
_entity_poly.type
_entity_poly.pdbx_seq_one_letter_code
_entity_poly.pdbx_strand_id
1 'polypeptide(L)'
;MASSQLLVLLFLLHLMTCSLDVPHRHCSAAATANPSPLPPQSFSFNFDFTNTYTYRLEDLRFEGNAAVHGTIVDLTCNVPQCTTGRMSYGRPVPLWDTTTNEVASFATEFTFKIVTPNDKARGDGMAFFLASYPSHVPPNPSGENFGLIAGDGENAAANGPDRFIAVEFDTYDDTFERPRPVGDHIGIDVSAKLGDPRALLPSEVAVGFSAADGATFQLNQILSWSFNSTLPAAHPVQKEKGHHKKKGMAGKFAIVGALISVLLVWLILSWWKWRRSSRDIAKRTEGVRQFKYNELAAATNEFSSENRLIGAGPFGEVYKGFLKELGREVAVKKILNDNNNFFDEVKTISTAKHKNIVELLGWCMKRSSNVVDFMCWCTPKAKNNTAIFLVYEFLDNSNLRVHLHEKEAVLPWITRYKIVKDICSALLYLHHDRRPYVLHRNIKPNNILLDKEFNGKLADFGLSRNPAENGAKQTRRQASYLDPDFRKTGKFKRSSDIYSFGLVLLEIACKKDENSYAQVWNRYIEKSLVQAADDRLRGEFDEKGMERVIALGLWCCQPNVPMRPTMQQAMDFLENDGPLPDLVKPEASS
;
A
#
# COMPACT_ATOMS: atom_id res chain seq x y z
N MET A 1 -32.94 -12.28 -18.43
CA MET A 1 -32.30 -12.56 -17.11
C MET A 1 -32.93 -11.70 -16.03
N ALA A 2 -34.22 -11.87 -15.75
CA ALA A 2 -34.95 -11.11 -14.70
C ALA A 2 -35.99 -11.99 -13.97
N SER A 3 -35.81 -13.32 -14.02
CA SER A 3 -36.79 -14.28 -13.47
C SER A 3 -36.27 -15.04 -12.25
N SER A 4 -34.95 -15.10 -12.02
CA SER A 4 -34.37 -15.82 -10.88
C SER A 4 -34.37 -15.05 -9.56
N GLN A 5 -34.49 -13.71 -9.58
CA GLN A 5 -34.51 -12.91 -8.35
C GLN A 5 -35.92 -12.73 -7.77
N LEU A 6 -36.98 -12.91 -8.56
CA LEU A 6 -38.36 -12.80 -8.07
C LEU A 6 -38.81 -14.08 -7.31
N LEU A 7 -38.25 -15.24 -7.67
CA LEU A 7 -38.57 -16.51 -7.01
C LEU A 7 -38.00 -16.60 -5.58
N VAL A 8 -36.85 -15.97 -5.32
CA VAL A 8 -36.22 -15.96 -3.98
C VAL A 8 -37.01 -15.05 -3.02
N LEU A 9 -37.63 -13.98 -3.52
CA LEU A 9 -38.45 -13.09 -2.69
C LEU A 9 -39.81 -13.73 -2.32
N LEU A 10 -40.40 -14.53 -3.20
CA LEU A 10 -41.67 -15.23 -2.94
C LEU A 10 -41.51 -16.44 -1.99
N PHE A 11 -40.35 -17.12 -2.04
CA PHE A 11 -40.06 -18.23 -1.13
C PHE A 11 -39.85 -17.77 0.32
N LEU A 12 -39.32 -16.56 0.52
CA LEU A 12 -39.12 -15.97 1.85
C LEU A 12 -40.43 -15.41 2.46
N LEU A 13 -41.42 -15.05 1.63
CA LEU A 13 -42.75 -14.64 2.13
C LEU A 13 -43.64 -15.82 2.55
N HIS A 14 -43.44 -17.02 2.00
CA HIS A 14 -44.24 -18.21 2.34
C HIS A 14 -43.82 -18.88 3.66
N LEU A 15 -42.61 -18.61 4.15
CA LEU A 15 -42.11 -19.12 5.43
C LEU A 15 -42.54 -18.28 6.65
N MET A 16 -43.22 -17.14 6.43
CA MET A 16 -43.68 -16.23 7.49
C MET A 16 -45.19 -16.36 7.81
N THR A 17 -45.92 -17.31 7.21
CA THR A 17 -47.39 -17.43 7.39
C THR A 17 -47.90 -18.80 7.86
N CYS A 18 -47.03 -19.72 8.30
CA CYS A 18 -47.46 -21.02 8.81
C CYS A 18 -46.96 -21.27 10.24
N SER A 19 -47.78 -20.92 11.24
CA SER A 19 -48.06 -21.77 12.42
C SER A 19 -48.92 -21.03 13.44
N LEU A 20 -50.25 -21.13 13.27
CA LEU A 20 -51.22 -21.09 14.36
C LEU A 20 -52.13 -22.30 14.16
N ASP A 21 -52.04 -23.29 15.06
CA ASP A 21 -53.16 -23.78 15.87
C ASP A 21 -52.96 -25.20 16.46
N VAL A 22 -53.00 -25.26 17.82
CA VAL A 22 -53.80 -26.19 18.69
C VAL A 22 -53.31 -27.66 18.84
N PRO A 23 -53.50 -28.39 19.99
CA PRO A 23 -54.47 -28.21 21.09
C PRO A 23 -53.99 -28.27 22.55
N HIS A 24 -54.88 -27.75 23.41
CA HIS A 24 -55.03 -28.04 24.83
C HIS A 24 -55.08 -29.54 25.17
N ARG A 25 -54.39 -29.94 26.24
CA ARG A 25 -54.84 -31.02 27.12
C ARG A 25 -54.68 -30.61 28.58
N HIS A 26 -55.80 -30.65 29.30
CA HIS A 26 -55.86 -30.65 30.75
C HIS A 26 -55.28 -31.96 31.30
N CYS A 27 -54.51 -31.87 32.39
CA CYS A 27 -54.49 -32.93 33.39
C CYS A 27 -54.28 -32.35 34.79
N SER A 28 -55.01 -32.94 35.72
CA SER A 28 -55.25 -32.53 37.10
C SER A 28 -54.02 -32.60 38.01
N ALA A 29 -54.08 -31.79 39.07
CA ALA A 29 -53.12 -31.66 40.16
C ALA A 29 -52.87 -32.96 40.95
N ALA A 30 -51.66 -33.07 41.48
CA ALA A 30 -51.37 -33.73 42.75
C ALA A 30 -50.32 -32.89 43.49
N ALA A 31 -50.71 -32.34 44.64
CA ALA A 31 -49.81 -31.71 45.59
C ALA A 31 -49.07 -32.80 46.38
N THR A 32 -47.77 -32.66 46.57
CA THR A 32 -47.08 -32.98 47.84
C THR A 32 -45.59 -32.63 47.80
N ALA A 33 -45.12 -32.15 48.94
CA ALA A 33 -43.74 -31.93 49.39
C ALA A 33 -42.97 -30.75 48.77
N ASN A 34 -42.80 -29.70 49.58
CA ASN A 34 -41.80 -28.65 49.40
C ASN A 34 -40.42 -29.28 49.17
N PRO A 35 -39.77 -29.05 48.01
CA PRO A 35 -38.34 -29.25 47.93
C PRO A 35 -37.67 -28.11 48.69
N SER A 36 -36.71 -28.46 49.55
CA SER A 36 -35.71 -27.55 50.11
C SER A 36 -35.24 -26.54 49.05
N PRO A 37 -34.97 -25.27 49.39
CA PRO A 37 -34.55 -24.29 48.39
C PRO A 37 -33.35 -24.85 47.64
N LEU A 38 -33.55 -25.11 46.34
CA LEU A 38 -32.44 -25.42 45.44
C LEU A 38 -31.42 -24.29 45.62
N PRO A 39 -30.11 -24.59 45.70
CA PRO A 39 -29.11 -23.55 45.76
C PRO A 39 -29.33 -22.59 44.58
N PRO A 40 -29.10 -21.27 44.76
CA PRO A 40 -29.32 -20.27 43.72
C PRO A 40 -28.68 -20.77 42.42
N GLN A 41 -29.50 -20.93 41.39
CA GLN A 41 -29.07 -21.56 40.15
C GLN A 41 -28.13 -20.59 39.43
N SER A 42 -26.82 -20.81 39.59
CA SER A 42 -25.76 -19.99 38.98
C SER A 42 -26.01 -19.80 37.48
N PHE A 43 -25.92 -18.56 37.00
CA PHE A 43 -26.00 -18.27 35.58
C PHE A 43 -24.61 -18.32 34.94
N SER A 44 -24.51 -19.06 33.82
CA SER A 44 -23.28 -19.13 33.05
C SER A 44 -23.54 -19.15 31.55
N PHE A 45 -22.63 -18.57 30.78
CA PHE A 45 -22.56 -18.73 29.32
C PHE A 45 -21.14 -19.03 28.85
N ASN A 46 -21.04 -19.61 27.66
CA ASN A 46 -19.78 -19.86 26.98
C ASN A 46 -19.97 -19.64 25.48
N PHE A 47 -19.35 -18.60 24.95
CA PHE A 47 -19.36 -18.23 23.55
C PHE A 47 -18.02 -18.55 22.92
N ASP A 48 -18.03 -19.46 21.96
CA ASP A 48 -16.90 -19.74 21.07
C ASP A 48 -17.25 -19.17 19.69
N PHE A 49 -16.61 -18.07 19.30
CA PHE A 49 -16.94 -17.40 18.04
C PHE A 49 -16.49 -18.19 16.81
N THR A 50 -15.67 -19.24 16.99
CA THR A 50 -15.36 -20.20 15.92
C THR A 50 -16.50 -21.19 15.67
N ASN A 51 -17.41 -21.33 16.64
CA ASN A 51 -18.53 -22.25 16.59
C ASN A 51 -19.86 -21.50 16.79
N THR A 52 -20.52 -21.17 15.68
CA THR A 52 -21.78 -20.40 15.66
C THR A 52 -22.96 -21.06 16.38
N TYR A 53 -22.84 -22.32 16.80
CA TYR A 53 -23.87 -22.99 17.62
C TYR A 53 -23.75 -22.68 19.11
N THR A 54 -22.65 -22.08 19.58
CA THR A 54 -22.42 -21.80 21.00
C THR A 54 -23.04 -20.49 21.47
N TYR A 55 -23.49 -19.63 20.55
CA TYR A 55 -24.11 -18.35 20.86
C TYR A 55 -25.24 -18.03 19.88
N ARG A 56 -26.16 -17.14 20.30
CA ARG A 56 -27.13 -16.52 19.40
C ARG A 56 -26.84 -15.04 19.34
N LEU A 57 -27.02 -14.44 18.15
CA LEU A 57 -26.82 -12.99 17.98
C LEU A 57 -27.73 -12.15 18.89
N GLU A 58 -28.89 -12.68 19.31
CA GLU A 58 -29.79 -12.03 20.27
C GLU A 58 -29.25 -11.99 21.71
N ASP A 59 -28.31 -12.88 22.05
CA ASP A 59 -27.67 -12.93 23.37
C ASP A 59 -26.49 -11.94 23.46
N LEU A 60 -26.17 -11.25 22.35
CA LEU A 60 -25.07 -10.28 22.25
C LEU A 60 -25.58 -8.94 21.74
N ARG A 61 -24.96 -7.85 22.22
CA ARG A 61 -25.25 -6.49 21.79
C ARG A 61 -23.99 -5.83 21.27
N PHE A 62 -24.07 -5.32 20.05
CA PHE A 62 -22.97 -4.64 19.35
C PHE A 62 -23.29 -3.16 19.17
N GLU A 63 -22.32 -2.30 19.47
CA GLU A 63 -22.40 -0.85 19.31
C GLU A 63 -21.11 -0.31 18.67
N GLY A 64 -21.21 0.85 18.02
CA GLY A 64 -20.10 1.42 17.25
C GLY A 64 -19.75 0.55 16.05
N ASN A 65 -18.45 0.26 15.88
CA ASN A 65 -17.92 -0.57 14.81
C ASN A 65 -17.87 -2.07 15.13
N ALA A 66 -18.27 -2.48 16.34
CA ALA A 66 -18.16 -3.87 16.73
C ALA A 66 -19.07 -4.77 15.90
N ALA A 67 -18.54 -5.88 15.40
CA ALA A 67 -19.30 -6.83 14.60
C ALA A 67 -18.67 -8.23 14.62
N VAL A 68 -19.49 -9.25 14.40
CA VAL A 68 -19.00 -10.60 14.11
C VAL A 68 -18.45 -10.63 12.69
N HIS A 69 -17.19 -11.01 12.52
CA HIS A 69 -16.54 -11.19 11.22
C HIS A 69 -16.03 -12.62 11.07
N GLY A 70 -16.84 -13.49 10.45
CA GLY A 70 -16.49 -14.91 10.29
C GLY A 70 -16.49 -15.63 11.64
N THR A 71 -15.31 -16.00 12.14
CA THR A 71 -15.10 -16.80 13.37
C THR A 71 -14.63 -15.99 14.57
N ILE A 72 -14.71 -14.66 14.51
CA ILE A 72 -14.18 -13.72 15.49
C ILE A 72 -15.10 -12.50 15.62
N VAL A 73 -15.03 -11.81 16.75
CA VAL A 73 -15.66 -10.50 16.94
C VAL A 73 -14.60 -9.43 16.82
N ASP A 74 -14.75 -8.53 15.85
CA ASP A 74 -13.94 -7.32 15.75
C ASP A 74 -14.59 -6.23 16.59
N LEU A 75 -13.88 -5.67 17.58
CA LEU A 75 -14.33 -4.50 18.35
C LEU A 75 -13.97 -3.20 17.63
N THR A 76 -12.73 -3.10 17.14
CA THR A 76 -12.26 -2.01 16.28
C THR A 76 -11.96 -2.55 14.88
N CYS A 77 -11.65 -1.69 13.91
CA CYS A 77 -11.33 -2.15 12.56
C CYS A 77 -10.08 -1.44 12.03
N ASN A 78 -9.28 -2.10 11.18
CA ASN A 78 -7.98 -1.60 10.71
C ASN A 78 -8.11 -0.53 9.60
N VAL A 79 -9.02 0.44 9.78
CA VAL A 79 -9.15 1.64 8.96
C VAL A 79 -9.30 2.89 9.83
N PRO A 80 -8.82 4.06 9.37
CA PRO A 80 -8.82 5.30 10.16
C PRO A 80 -10.18 5.87 10.61
N GLN A 81 -11.28 5.21 10.27
CA GLN A 81 -12.66 5.66 10.51
C GLN A 81 -13.42 4.74 11.47
N CYS A 82 -12.78 3.66 11.96
CA CYS A 82 -13.35 2.72 12.92
C CYS A 82 -12.77 2.98 14.31
N THR A 83 -13.11 4.11 14.90
CA THR A 83 -12.44 4.58 16.11
C THR A 83 -13.02 3.98 17.38
N THR A 84 -14.17 3.30 17.35
CA THR A 84 -14.78 2.74 18.58
C THR A 84 -15.74 1.60 18.30
N GLY A 85 -15.67 0.53 19.09
CA GLY A 85 -16.72 -0.46 19.13
C GLY A 85 -16.83 -1.18 20.47
N ARG A 86 -18.04 -1.67 20.73
CA ARG A 86 -18.39 -2.33 21.98
C ARG A 86 -19.24 -3.56 21.73
N MET A 87 -18.90 -4.65 22.40
CA MET A 87 -19.71 -5.86 22.50
C MET A 87 -20.11 -6.09 23.95
N SER A 88 -21.37 -6.43 24.23
CA SER A 88 -21.83 -6.77 25.58
C SER A 88 -22.81 -7.95 25.57
N TYR A 89 -22.96 -8.60 26.72
CA TYR A 89 -24.02 -9.58 26.91
C TYR A 89 -25.38 -8.87 26.85
N GLY A 90 -26.30 -9.41 26.04
CA GLY A 90 -27.54 -8.72 25.68
C GLY A 90 -28.58 -8.61 26.82
N ARG A 91 -28.29 -9.14 28.01
CA ARG A 91 -29.20 -9.18 29.16
C ARG A 91 -28.51 -8.64 30.42
N PRO A 92 -29.28 -8.13 31.40
CA PRO A 92 -28.71 -7.68 32.67
C PRO A 92 -28.07 -8.84 33.42
N VAL A 93 -26.89 -8.59 34.00
CA VAL A 93 -26.17 -9.52 34.87
C VAL A 93 -26.32 -9.06 36.32
N PRO A 94 -26.93 -9.87 37.22
CA PRO A 94 -27.06 -9.52 38.63
C PRO A 94 -25.71 -9.49 39.34
N LEU A 95 -25.45 -8.40 40.04
CA LEU A 95 -24.23 -8.14 40.82
C LEU A 95 -24.48 -8.30 42.33
N TRP A 96 -25.70 -7.99 42.79
CA TRP A 96 -26.19 -8.31 44.13
C TRP A 96 -27.72 -8.36 44.15
N ASP A 97 -28.28 -9.17 45.04
CA ASP A 97 -29.72 -9.31 45.24
C ASP A 97 -30.24 -8.19 46.16
N THR A 98 -31.18 -7.39 45.68
CA THR A 98 -31.74 -6.23 46.40
C THR A 98 -32.59 -6.59 47.62
N THR A 99 -33.03 -7.85 47.70
CA THR A 99 -33.87 -8.38 48.78
C THR A 99 -33.02 -9.07 49.85
N THR A 100 -32.04 -9.90 49.45
CA THR A 100 -31.21 -10.67 50.38
C THR A 100 -29.89 -9.97 50.75
N ASN A 101 -29.49 -8.92 50.01
CA ASN A 101 -28.17 -8.28 50.05
C ASN A 101 -26.99 -9.24 49.76
N GLU A 102 -27.27 -10.41 49.19
CA GLU A 102 -26.26 -11.35 48.72
C GLU A 102 -25.53 -10.77 47.51
N VAL A 103 -24.20 -10.83 47.51
CA VAL A 103 -23.36 -10.29 46.43
C VAL A 103 -22.90 -11.44 45.52
N ALA A 104 -23.00 -11.24 44.21
CA ALA A 104 -22.51 -12.22 43.24
C ALA A 104 -20.99 -12.33 43.31
N SER A 105 -20.48 -13.56 43.28
CA SER A 105 -19.12 -13.84 42.84
C SER A 105 -19.18 -14.31 41.39
N PHE A 106 -18.28 -13.82 40.54
CA PHE A 106 -18.22 -14.26 39.15
C PHE A 106 -16.79 -14.59 38.72
N ALA A 107 -16.69 -15.47 37.75
CA ALA A 107 -15.47 -15.79 37.01
C ALA A 107 -15.76 -15.59 35.52
N THR A 108 -14.82 -14.95 34.81
CA THR A 108 -14.90 -14.79 33.36
C THR A 108 -13.57 -15.20 32.75
N GLU A 109 -13.63 -15.88 31.61
CA GLU A 109 -12.47 -16.28 30.82
C GLU A 109 -12.73 -15.88 29.38
N PHE A 110 -11.76 -15.24 28.75
CA PHE A 110 -11.88 -14.83 27.35
C PHE A 110 -10.54 -14.94 26.64
N THR A 111 -10.60 -15.30 25.37
CA THR A 111 -9.44 -15.29 24.47
C THR A 111 -9.61 -14.15 23.51
N PHE A 112 -8.57 -13.33 23.38
CA PHE A 112 -8.57 -12.16 22.49
C PHE A 112 -7.26 -12.06 21.73
N LYS A 113 -7.26 -11.20 20.71
CA LYS A 113 -6.08 -10.85 19.93
C LYS A 113 -6.10 -9.35 19.65
N ILE A 114 -5.01 -8.67 20.00
CA ILE A 114 -4.76 -7.29 19.59
C ILE A 114 -3.75 -7.34 18.44
N VAL A 115 -4.11 -6.84 17.27
CA VAL A 115 -3.25 -6.83 16.09
C VAL A 115 -2.86 -5.40 15.75
N THR A 116 -1.58 -5.09 15.93
CA THR A 116 -1.00 -3.80 15.57
C THR A 116 -0.44 -3.84 14.13
N PRO A 117 -0.55 -2.75 13.35
CA PRO A 117 0.03 -2.68 12.01
C PRO A 117 1.57 -2.75 11.98
N ASN A 118 2.23 -2.34 13.07
CA ASN A 118 3.66 -2.50 13.31
C ASN A 118 3.99 -2.31 14.81
N ASP A 119 5.15 -2.77 15.27
CA ASP A 119 5.57 -2.75 16.68
C ASP A 119 5.71 -1.33 17.29
N LYS A 120 5.70 -0.27 16.48
CA LYS A 120 5.85 1.14 16.89
C LYS A 120 4.56 1.95 16.82
N ALA A 121 3.46 1.38 16.31
CA ALA A 121 2.15 2.03 16.18
C ALA A 121 1.13 1.16 16.91
N ARG A 122 1.06 1.37 18.23
CA ARG A 122 0.14 0.70 19.14
C ARG A 122 -1.02 1.65 19.41
N GLY A 123 -2.25 1.14 19.36
CA GLY A 123 -3.41 1.92 19.80
C GLY A 123 -3.54 1.85 21.32
N ASP A 124 -4.63 2.39 21.86
CA ASP A 124 -4.83 2.53 23.30
C ASP A 124 -5.09 1.18 23.98
N GLY A 125 -6.02 0.38 23.47
CA GLY A 125 -6.15 -1.03 23.87
C GLY A 125 -7.57 -1.51 23.78
N MET A 126 -7.95 -2.38 24.70
CA MET A 126 -9.34 -2.72 24.97
C MET A 126 -9.55 -2.95 26.47
N ALA A 127 -10.81 -2.83 26.91
CA ALA A 127 -11.19 -3.07 28.29
C ALA A 127 -12.36 -4.06 28.38
N PHE A 128 -12.25 -5.02 29.31
CA PHE A 128 -13.42 -5.75 29.80
C PHE A 128 -14.09 -4.90 30.88
N PHE A 129 -15.39 -4.62 30.77
CA PHE A 129 -16.08 -3.69 31.66
C PHE A 129 -17.34 -4.28 32.33
N LEU A 130 -17.64 -3.75 33.52
CA LEU A 130 -18.93 -3.80 34.19
C LEU A 130 -19.47 -2.36 34.30
N ALA A 131 -20.68 -2.11 33.79
CA ALA A 131 -21.31 -0.78 33.82
C ALA A 131 -22.82 -0.89 34.04
N SER A 132 -23.50 0.23 34.31
CA SER A 132 -24.96 0.22 34.46
C SER A 132 -25.67 -0.38 33.25
N TYR A 133 -26.73 -1.15 33.48
CA TYR A 133 -27.57 -1.71 32.41
C TYR A 133 -28.80 -0.82 32.13
N PRO A 134 -29.14 -0.54 30.85
CA PRO A 134 -28.36 -0.80 29.66
C PRO A 134 -27.17 0.17 29.55
N SER A 135 -26.01 -0.34 29.14
CA SER A 135 -24.84 0.48 28.84
C SER A 135 -24.86 0.92 27.37
N HIS A 136 -24.28 2.07 27.05
CA HIS A 136 -24.19 2.62 25.70
C HIS A 136 -22.81 3.22 25.43
N VAL A 137 -22.37 3.19 24.17
CA VAL A 137 -21.16 3.92 23.77
C VAL A 137 -21.39 5.44 23.96
N PRO A 138 -20.52 6.15 24.69
CA PRO A 138 -20.69 7.57 24.95
C PRO A 138 -20.59 8.43 23.67
N PRO A 139 -21.19 9.64 23.64
CA PRO A 139 -20.97 10.59 22.55
C PRO A 139 -19.52 11.08 22.57
N ASN A 140 -18.85 11.07 21.41
CA ASN A 140 -17.41 11.36 21.28
C ASN A 140 -16.51 10.46 22.15
N PRO A 141 -16.50 9.14 21.88
CA PRO A 141 -15.64 8.20 22.59
C PRO A 141 -14.16 8.50 22.31
N SER A 142 -13.34 8.54 23.36
CA SER A 142 -11.89 8.70 23.24
C SER A 142 -11.16 7.36 23.35
N GLY A 143 -10.00 7.30 22.69
CA GLY A 143 -9.08 6.17 22.75
C GLY A 143 -8.47 5.98 24.14
N GLU A 144 -8.02 7.07 24.77
CA GLU A 144 -7.50 7.11 26.15
C GLU A 144 -8.43 6.46 27.18
N ASN A 145 -9.75 6.45 26.93
CA ASN A 145 -10.75 5.89 27.82
C ASN A 145 -11.34 4.56 27.33
N PHE A 146 -10.74 3.92 26.33
CA PHE A 146 -11.23 2.68 25.69
C PHE A 146 -12.70 2.77 25.21
N GLY A 147 -13.18 3.99 24.94
CA GLY A 147 -14.57 4.29 24.60
C GLY A 147 -15.56 4.06 25.76
N LEU A 148 -15.13 4.08 27.02
CA LEU A 148 -15.98 3.91 28.21
C LEU A 148 -16.62 5.22 28.69
N ILE A 149 -15.93 6.36 28.55
CA ILE A 149 -16.43 7.70 28.91
C ILE A 149 -16.23 8.72 27.78
N ALA A 150 -17.00 9.80 27.81
CA ALA A 150 -16.91 10.90 26.85
C ALA A 150 -15.82 11.89 27.26
N GLY A 151 -15.02 12.36 26.29
CA GLY A 151 -14.03 13.43 26.47
C GLY A 151 -12.58 12.94 26.56
N ASP A 152 -11.64 13.88 26.39
CA ASP A 152 -10.19 13.65 26.35
C ASP A 152 -9.55 14.20 27.66
N GLY A 153 -8.59 13.46 28.25
CA GLY A 153 -7.76 13.90 29.39
C GLY A 153 -8.08 13.34 30.79
N GLU A 154 -7.08 13.36 31.68
CA GLU A 154 -7.01 12.79 33.05
C GLU A 154 -8.12 13.21 34.05
N ASN A 155 -8.99 14.16 33.69
CA ASN A 155 -10.06 14.69 34.56
C ASN A 155 -11.47 14.26 34.13
N ALA A 156 -11.60 13.40 33.12
CA ALA A 156 -12.88 12.82 32.73
C ALA A 156 -13.34 11.81 33.80
N ALA A 157 -14.46 12.11 34.47
CA ALA A 157 -14.99 11.26 35.54
C ALA A 157 -16.40 10.75 35.20
N ALA A 158 -16.56 9.43 35.19
CA ALA A 158 -17.88 8.80 35.13
C ALA A 158 -18.65 9.02 36.43
N ASN A 159 -19.81 9.65 36.34
CA ASN A 159 -20.66 9.95 37.49
C ASN A 159 -22.05 9.29 37.33
N GLY A 160 -22.68 8.95 38.46
CA GLY A 160 -24.04 8.40 38.47
C GLY A 160 -24.15 7.09 37.66
N PRO A 161 -24.99 7.04 36.61
CA PRO A 161 -25.21 5.83 35.82
C PRO A 161 -24.03 5.46 34.91
N ASP A 162 -23.10 6.38 34.64
CA ASP A 162 -21.98 6.14 33.73
C ASP A 162 -20.79 5.45 34.41
N ARG A 163 -20.89 5.16 35.72
CA ARG A 163 -19.85 4.50 36.51
C ARG A 163 -19.57 3.08 36.01
N PHE A 164 -18.30 2.70 36.06
CA PHE A 164 -17.83 1.41 35.56
C PHE A 164 -16.67 0.85 36.40
N ILE A 165 -16.45 -0.46 36.23
CA ILE A 165 -15.22 -1.16 36.60
C ILE A 165 -14.66 -1.74 35.31
N ALA A 166 -13.36 -1.59 35.07
CA ALA A 166 -12.69 -2.10 33.89
C ALA A 166 -11.44 -2.90 34.24
N VAL A 167 -11.18 -3.95 33.46
CA VAL A 167 -9.86 -4.59 33.36
C VAL A 167 -9.29 -4.21 32.01
N GLU A 168 -8.18 -3.50 32.02
CA GLU A 168 -7.60 -2.86 30.86
C GLU A 168 -6.46 -3.71 30.31
N PHE A 169 -6.47 -3.85 28.99
CA PHE A 169 -5.39 -4.45 28.23
C PHE A 169 -4.77 -3.33 27.40
N ASP A 170 -3.92 -2.56 28.06
CA ASP A 170 -3.34 -1.34 27.54
C ASP A 170 -2.04 -1.68 26.78
N THR A 171 -2.02 -1.24 25.53
CA THR A 171 -0.91 -1.43 24.60
C THR A 171 -0.15 -0.14 24.33
N TYR A 172 -0.66 1.01 24.77
CA TYR A 172 -0.06 2.32 24.58
C TYR A 172 0.93 2.65 25.72
N ASP A 173 1.95 3.45 25.41
CA ASP A 173 3.02 3.82 26.37
C ASP A 173 2.90 5.30 26.73
N ASP A 174 2.22 5.57 27.85
CA ASP A 174 1.96 6.93 28.35
C ASP A 174 3.04 7.48 29.29
N THR A 175 4.21 6.82 29.41
CA THR A 175 5.20 7.20 30.43
C THR A 175 6.18 8.31 29.98
N PHE A 176 5.94 9.55 30.42
CA PHE A 176 6.87 10.68 30.18
C PHE A 176 8.05 10.78 31.18
N GLU A 177 8.14 9.95 32.23
CA GLU A 177 9.25 9.98 33.21
C GLU A 177 9.82 8.60 33.59
N ARG A 178 11.13 8.56 33.91
CA ARG A 178 11.92 7.34 34.23
C ARG A 178 11.99 7.10 35.76
N PRO A 179 12.05 5.85 36.26
CA PRO A 179 12.43 4.62 35.56
C PRO A 179 11.35 3.51 35.44
N ARG A 180 10.92 3.30 34.18
CA ARG A 180 10.45 2.08 33.46
C ARG A 180 9.99 0.84 34.27
N PRO A 181 8.72 0.45 34.11
CA PRO A 181 8.33 -0.79 33.46
C PRO A 181 8.36 -0.60 31.93
N VAL A 182 8.77 -1.62 31.16
CA VAL A 182 8.78 -1.58 29.69
C VAL A 182 7.75 -2.56 29.20
N GLY A 183 6.72 -2.11 28.47
CA GLY A 183 5.85 -2.98 27.68
C GLY A 183 4.35 -2.80 27.88
N ASP A 184 3.59 -3.64 27.17
CA ASP A 184 2.13 -3.80 27.33
C ASP A 184 1.81 -4.12 28.78
N HIS A 185 0.71 -3.56 29.31
CA HIS A 185 0.35 -3.76 30.71
C HIS A 185 -1.13 -4.12 30.88
N ILE A 186 -1.42 -4.77 31.99
CA ILE A 186 -2.79 -5.12 32.39
C ILE A 186 -3.11 -4.32 33.65
N GLY A 187 -4.07 -3.42 33.53
CA GLY A 187 -4.55 -2.54 34.60
C GLY A 187 -5.92 -2.95 35.12
N ILE A 188 -6.27 -2.51 36.33
CA ILE A 188 -7.65 -2.55 36.83
C ILE A 188 -8.05 -1.13 37.16
N ASP A 189 -9.01 -0.62 36.42
CA ASP A 189 -9.47 0.76 36.50
C ASP A 189 -10.85 0.83 37.12
N VAL A 190 -10.95 1.71 38.13
CA VAL A 190 -12.18 1.96 38.86
C VAL A 190 -12.45 3.45 38.77
N SER A 191 -13.55 3.82 38.13
CA SER A 191 -13.88 5.23 37.85
C SER A 191 -14.24 6.06 39.10
N ALA A 192 -14.03 5.54 40.31
CA ALA A 192 -14.22 6.21 41.59
C ALA A 192 -13.22 5.70 42.65
N LYS A 193 -12.81 6.56 43.60
CA LYS A 193 -11.98 6.15 44.76
C LYS A 193 -12.75 5.14 45.60
N LEU A 194 -12.19 3.93 45.75
CA LEU A 194 -12.89 2.76 46.30
C LEU A 194 -13.56 3.03 47.67
N GLY A 195 -14.86 2.71 47.72
CA GLY A 195 -15.68 2.45 48.90
C GLY A 195 -16.53 1.17 48.68
N ASP A 196 -17.68 1.04 49.33
CA ASP A 196 -18.59 -0.13 49.15
C ASP A 196 -18.96 -0.33 47.65
N PRO A 197 -18.71 -1.50 47.03
CA PRO A 197 -19.09 -1.81 45.65
C PRO A 197 -20.56 -1.58 45.34
N ARG A 198 -21.45 -1.73 46.34
CA ARG A 198 -22.89 -1.45 46.22
C ARG A 198 -23.19 0.03 46.02
N ALA A 199 -22.26 0.91 46.38
CA ALA A 199 -22.36 2.32 46.11
C ALA A 199 -21.86 2.68 44.71
N LEU A 200 -21.10 1.80 44.03
CA LEU A 200 -20.44 2.07 42.74
C LEU A 200 -21.33 1.70 41.54
N LEU A 201 -21.88 0.49 41.51
CA LEU A 201 -22.68 -0.04 40.40
C LEU A 201 -24.09 -0.43 40.87
N PRO A 202 -25.12 -0.34 39.99
CA PRO A 202 -26.45 -0.86 40.29
C PRO A 202 -26.44 -2.38 40.52
N SER A 203 -27.54 -2.90 41.07
CA SER A 203 -27.75 -4.35 41.33
C SER A 203 -27.70 -5.23 40.08
N GLU A 204 -27.93 -4.64 38.91
CA GLU A 204 -27.86 -5.30 37.61
C GLU A 204 -26.97 -4.49 36.67
N VAL A 205 -26.03 -5.16 36.00
CA VAL A 205 -25.04 -4.52 35.15
C VAL A 205 -24.99 -5.09 33.74
N ALA A 206 -24.45 -4.29 32.82
CA ALA A 206 -23.96 -4.75 31.54
C ALA A 206 -22.52 -5.22 31.71
N VAL A 207 -22.19 -6.37 31.12
CA VAL A 207 -20.84 -6.91 31.04
C VAL A 207 -20.43 -7.03 29.58
N GLY A 208 -19.18 -6.69 29.25
CA GLY A 208 -18.74 -6.70 27.87
C GLY A 208 -17.33 -6.20 27.66
N PHE A 209 -16.99 -5.95 26.39
CA PHE A 209 -15.72 -5.43 25.94
C PHE A 209 -15.93 -4.12 25.19
N SER A 210 -15.07 -3.13 25.45
CA SER A 210 -15.06 -1.84 24.77
C SER A 210 -13.65 -1.56 24.28
N ALA A 211 -13.54 -0.99 23.09
CA ALA A 211 -12.27 -0.52 22.55
C ALA A 211 -12.50 0.76 21.75
N ALA A 212 -11.56 1.69 21.88
CA ALA A 212 -11.49 2.87 21.05
C ALA A 212 -10.04 3.10 20.64
N ASP A 213 -9.86 3.52 19.39
CA ASP A 213 -8.56 3.82 18.82
C ASP A 213 -8.38 5.34 18.78
N GLY A 214 -7.34 5.85 19.43
CA GLY A 214 -6.93 7.26 19.42
C GLY A 214 -6.06 7.62 18.22
N ALA A 215 -4.84 8.11 18.48
CA ALA A 215 -3.96 8.66 17.43
C ALA A 215 -3.41 7.59 16.47
N THR A 216 -3.40 6.31 16.87
CA THR A 216 -3.01 5.19 16.02
C THR A 216 -4.03 4.05 16.10
N PHE A 217 -4.11 3.23 15.05
CA PHE A 217 -5.17 2.22 14.89
C PHE A 217 -4.64 0.83 15.25
N GLN A 218 -5.48 0.04 15.90
CA GLN A 218 -5.20 -1.37 16.15
C GLN A 218 -6.48 -2.20 16.07
N LEU A 219 -6.33 -3.48 15.76
CA LEU A 219 -7.47 -4.37 15.60
C LEU A 219 -7.65 -5.21 16.87
N ASN A 220 -8.66 -4.87 17.66
CA ASN A 220 -9.04 -5.57 18.88
C ASN A 220 -10.08 -6.65 18.55
N GLN A 221 -9.76 -7.92 18.79
CA GLN A 221 -10.59 -9.06 18.39
C GLN A 221 -10.87 -10.00 19.57
N ILE A 222 -12.11 -10.44 19.72
CA ILE A 222 -12.52 -11.47 20.70
C ILE A 222 -12.76 -12.79 19.98
N LEU A 223 -12.14 -13.86 20.47
CA LEU A 223 -12.21 -15.22 19.92
C LEU A 223 -13.15 -16.12 20.71
N SER A 224 -13.15 -15.98 22.04
CA SER A 224 -14.06 -16.70 22.93
C SER A 224 -14.32 -15.92 24.21
N TRP A 225 -15.47 -16.15 24.82
CA TRP A 225 -15.86 -15.52 26.08
C TRP A 225 -16.80 -16.40 26.89
N SER A 226 -16.39 -16.72 28.11
CA SER A 226 -17.21 -17.41 29.10
C SER A 226 -17.38 -16.56 30.36
N PHE A 227 -18.51 -16.74 31.03
CA PHE A 227 -18.85 -16.05 32.26
C PHE A 227 -19.67 -16.98 33.14
N ASN A 228 -19.38 -16.99 34.42
CA ASN A 228 -20.07 -17.78 35.43
C ASN A 228 -20.28 -16.92 36.68
N SER A 229 -21.53 -16.81 37.14
CA SER A 229 -21.90 -16.03 38.33
C SER A 229 -22.72 -16.86 39.30
N THR A 230 -22.53 -16.62 40.61
CA THR A 230 -23.25 -17.31 41.68
C THR A 230 -24.72 -16.92 41.78
N LEU A 231 -25.14 -15.78 41.22
CA LEU A 231 -26.55 -15.36 41.20
C LEU A 231 -27.25 -15.76 39.89
N PRO A 232 -28.54 -16.17 39.95
CA PRO A 232 -29.33 -16.52 38.77
C PRO A 232 -29.63 -15.27 37.92
N ALA A 233 -29.59 -15.39 36.59
CA ALA A 233 -29.98 -14.31 35.70
C ALA A 233 -31.46 -13.94 35.85
N ALA A 234 -31.77 -12.64 35.86
CA ALA A 234 -33.15 -12.17 35.95
C ALA A 234 -34.00 -12.67 34.77
N HIS A 235 -35.17 -13.23 35.06
CA HIS A 235 -36.15 -13.59 34.04
C HIS A 235 -36.73 -12.33 33.38
N PRO A 236 -37.01 -12.34 32.06
CA PRO A 236 -37.46 -11.16 31.34
C PRO A 236 -38.81 -10.68 31.88
N VAL A 237 -38.83 -9.46 32.42
CA VAL A 237 -40.07 -8.73 32.71
C VAL A 237 -40.78 -8.45 31.37
N GLN A 238 -41.94 -9.07 31.17
CA GLN A 238 -42.85 -8.70 30.09
C GLN A 238 -43.25 -7.24 30.27
N LYS A 239 -42.83 -6.36 29.36
CA LYS A 239 -43.28 -4.96 29.34
C LYS A 239 -44.79 -4.92 29.06
N GLU A 240 -45.58 -4.53 30.05
CA GLU A 240 -46.96 -4.10 29.86
C GLU A 240 -47.03 -2.90 28.89
N LYS A 241 -47.95 -2.99 27.93
CA LYS A 241 -48.21 -1.94 26.94
C LYS A 241 -49.00 -0.79 27.59
N GLY A 242 -48.28 0.19 28.13
CA GLY A 242 -48.85 1.49 28.50
C GLY A 242 -49.31 2.29 27.28
N HIS A 243 -50.61 2.57 27.19
CA HIS A 243 -51.24 3.39 26.16
C HIS A 243 -50.88 4.87 26.35
N HIS A 244 -49.95 5.41 25.55
CA HIS A 244 -49.75 6.87 25.44
C HIS A 244 -50.30 7.38 24.09
N LYS A 245 -51.30 8.26 24.18
CA LYS A 245 -51.91 8.99 23.05
C LYS A 245 -50.85 9.79 22.30
N LYS A 246 -50.69 9.51 21.00
CA LYS A 246 -49.91 10.35 20.07
C LYS A 246 -50.72 11.60 19.72
N LYS A 247 -50.19 12.78 20.02
CA LYS A 247 -50.47 14.00 19.24
C LYS A 247 -49.30 14.23 18.27
N GLY A 248 -49.66 14.62 17.05
CA GLY A 248 -48.85 14.49 15.85
C GLY A 248 -47.57 15.32 15.80
N MET A 249 -46.62 14.82 15.01
CA MET A 249 -45.49 15.56 14.46
C MET A 249 -45.10 14.94 13.10
N ALA A 250 -46.01 15.00 12.12
CA ALA A 250 -45.69 14.71 10.73
C ALA A 250 -45.10 15.98 10.11
N GLY A 251 -43.77 16.07 10.02
CA GLY A 251 -43.11 17.23 9.43
C GLY A 251 -41.59 17.33 9.55
N LYS A 252 -40.92 16.50 10.37
CA LYS A 252 -39.45 16.57 10.56
C LYS A 252 -38.65 15.35 10.09
N PHE A 253 -39.29 14.24 9.70
CA PHE A 253 -38.60 13.03 9.24
C PHE A 253 -38.24 13.03 7.74
N ALA A 254 -38.89 13.86 6.92
CA ALA A 254 -38.62 13.92 5.48
C ALA A 254 -37.23 14.51 5.17
N ILE A 255 -36.78 15.51 5.95
CA ILE A 255 -35.49 16.17 5.76
C ILE A 255 -34.33 15.26 6.19
N VAL A 256 -34.48 14.56 7.32
CA VAL A 256 -33.47 13.60 7.81
C VAL A 256 -33.37 12.40 6.87
N GLY A 257 -34.51 11.87 6.38
CA GLY A 257 -34.53 10.80 5.36
C GLY A 257 -33.90 11.21 4.03
N ALA A 258 -34.10 12.45 3.59
CA ALA A 258 -33.44 13.02 2.40
C ALA A 258 -31.92 13.15 2.59
N LEU A 259 -31.45 13.57 3.76
CA LEU A 259 -30.00 13.68 4.05
C LEU A 259 -29.32 12.30 4.11
N ILE A 260 -29.96 11.31 4.73
CA ILE A 260 -29.46 9.93 4.79
C ILE A 260 -29.41 9.30 3.39
N SER A 261 -30.43 9.53 2.56
CA SER A 261 -30.44 9.00 1.19
C SER A 261 -29.38 9.68 0.30
N VAL A 262 -29.15 10.99 0.46
CA VAL A 262 -28.04 11.70 -0.21
C VAL A 262 -26.67 11.14 0.23
N LEU A 263 -26.49 10.89 1.53
CA LEU A 263 -25.25 10.29 2.06
C LEU A 263 -25.02 8.87 1.52
N LEU A 264 -26.06 8.03 1.51
CA LEU A 264 -26.00 6.68 0.94
C LEU A 264 -25.65 6.69 -0.55
N VAL A 265 -26.31 7.55 -1.34
CA VAL A 265 -26.00 7.73 -2.76
C VAL A 265 -24.55 8.21 -2.93
N TRP A 266 -24.10 9.15 -2.09
CA TRP A 266 -22.71 9.62 -2.11
C TRP A 266 -21.70 8.52 -1.78
N LEU A 267 -21.96 7.68 -0.76
CA LEU A 267 -21.13 6.53 -0.41
C LEU A 267 -21.08 5.48 -1.54
N ILE A 268 -22.23 5.17 -2.16
CA ILE A 268 -22.31 4.24 -3.29
C ILE A 268 -21.53 4.79 -4.49
N LEU A 269 -21.72 6.07 -4.82
CA LEU A 269 -20.98 6.73 -5.91
C LEU A 269 -19.47 6.79 -5.61
N SER A 270 -19.09 7.06 -4.36
CA SER A 270 -17.70 7.09 -3.90
C SER A 270 -17.05 5.70 -4.00
N TRP A 271 -17.73 4.66 -3.54
CA TRP A 271 -17.28 3.27 -3.66
C TRP A 271 -17.19 2.82 -5.13
N TRP A 272 -18.19 3.14 -5.95
CA TRP A 272 -18.18 2.85 -7.40
C TRP A 272 -16.99 3.52 -8.09
N LYS A 273 -16.73 4.78 -7.74
CA LYS A 273 -15.66 5.58 -8.33
C LYS A 273 -14.29 5.15 -7.84
N TRP A 274 -14.13 4.80 -6.56
CA TRP A 274 -12.92 4.18 -6.03
C TRP A 274 -12.65 2.86 -6.73
N ARG A 275 -13.65 1.98 -6.85
CA ARG A 275 -13.53 0.70 -7.56
C ARG A 275 -13.24 0.88 -9.05
N ARG A 276 -13.74 1.95 -9.68
CA ARG A 276 -13.39 2.31 -11.07
C ARG A 276 -11.95 2.80 -11.17
N SER A 277 -11.52 3.71 -10.30
CA SER A 277 -10.15 4.24 -10.28
C SER A 277 -9.11 3.17 -9.98
N SER A 278 -9.36 2.28 -9.02
CA SER A 278 -8.47 1.16 -8.70
C SER A 278 -8.35 0.17 -9.87
N ARG A 279 -9.47 -0.13 -10.55
CA ARG A 279 -9.45 -0.95 -11.78
C ARG A 279 -8.71 -0.25 -12.92
N ASP A 280 -8.89 1.06 -13.10
CA ASP A 280 -8.19 1.84 -14.11
C ASP A 280 -6.67 1.86 -13.87
N ILE A 281 -6.23 1.98 -12.62
CA ILE A 281 -4.82 1.93 -12.24
C ILE A 281 -4.25 0.53 -12.48
N ALA A 282 -4.90 -0.53 -11.97
CA ALA A 282 -4.45 -1.90 -12.18
C ALA A 282 -4.36 -2.28 -13.66
N LYS A 283 -5.31 -1.80 -14.48
CA LYS A 283 -5.29 -1.96 -15.93
C LYS A 283 -4.13 -1.19 -16.59
N ARG A 284 -3.83 0.03 -16.14
CA ARG A 284 -2.73 0.85 -16.67
C ARG A 284 -1.36 0.32 -16.27
N THR A 285 -1.25 -0.37 -15.14
CA THR A 285 0.02 -0.90 -14.64
C THR A 285 0.21 -2.39 -14.94
N GLU A 286 -0.65 -2.99 -15.78
CA GLU A 286 -0.58 -4.39 -16.23
C GLU A 286 -0.33 -5.42 -15.11
N GLY A 287 -0.86 -5.17 -13.90
CA GLY A 287 -0.69 -6.06 -12.75
C GLY A 287 0.68 -6.00 -12.07
N VAL A 288 1.56 -5.05 -12.43
CA VAL A 288 2.81 -4.79 -11.72
C VAL A 288 2.54 -4.49 -10.25
N ARG A 289 3.36 -5.06 -9.37
CA ARG A 289 3.25 -4.92 -7.91
C ARG A 289 3.22 -3.45 -7.50
N GLN A 290 2.19 -3.08 -6.74
CA GLN A 290 2.10 -1.80 -6.06
C GLN A 290 2.63 -1.95 -4.64
N PHE A 291 3.71 -1.25 -4.30
CA PHE A 291 4.25 -1.15 -2.94
C PHE A 291 3.52 -0.06 -2.16
N LYS A 292 3.42 -0.22 -0.84
CA LYS A 292 2.99 0.86 0.05
C LYS A 292 4.14 1.85 0.25
N TYR A 293 3.81 3.14 0.43
CA TYR A 293 4.82 4.17 0.67
C TYR A 293 5.70 3.86 1.88
N ASN A 294 5.10 3.39 2.98
CA ASN A 294 5.83 3.08 4.21
C ASN A 294 6.84 1.93 4.02
N GLU A 295 6.55 0.98 3.13
CA GLU A 295 7.51 -0.08 2.79
C GLU A 295 8.75 0.50 2.12
N LEU A 296 8.56 1.43 1.17
CA LEU A 296 9.67 2.10 0.50
C LEU A 296 10.43 3.06 1.42
N ALA A 297 9.71 3.77 2.29
CA ALA A 297 10.29 4.65 3.30
C ALA A 297 11.18 3.86 4.26
N ALA A 298 10.68 2.75 4.82
CA ALA A 298 11.47 1.86 5.67
C ALA A 298 12.68 1.26 4.93
N ALA A 299 12.49 0.84 3.67
CA ALA A 299 13.57 0.26 2.87
C ALA A 299 14.70 1.26 2.54
N THR A 300 14.38 2.55 2.44
CA THR A 300 15.30 3.62 2.05
C THR A 300 15.75 4.50 3.22
N ASN A 301 15.41 4.13 4.46
CA ASN A 301 15.63 4.94 5.67
C ASN A 301 15.04 6.35 5.54
N GLU A 302 13.72 6.43 5.32
CA GLU A 302 12.96 7.67 5.12
C GLU A 302 13.47 8.51 3.94
N PHE A 303 13.93 7.85 2.87
CA PHE A 303 14.54 8.50 1.71
C PHE A 303 15.69 9.44 2.10
N SER A 304 16.50 9.03 3.08
CA SER A 304 17.64 9.81 3.55
C SER A 304 18.60 10.12 2.40
N SER A 305 19.03 11.37 2.30
CA SER A 305 20.10 11.76 1.38
C SER A 305 21.45 11.18 1.82
N GLU A 306 21.61 10.88 3.10
CA GLU A 306 22.83 10.31 3.66
C GLU A 306 22.92 8.81 3.35
N ASN A 307 23.95 8.41 2.60
CA ASN A 307 24.30 7.02 2.25
C ASN A 307 23.28 6.25 1.40
N ARG A 308 22.09 6.80 1.11
CA ARG A 308 21.06 6.13 0.31
C ARG A 308 20.79 6.80 -1.02
N LEU A 309 21.03 8.11 -1.19
CA LEU A 309 20.89 8.76 -2.49
C LEU A 309 22.01 8.31 -3.44
N ILE A 310 21.66 7.55 -4.47
CA ILE A 310 22.60 7.01 -5.47
C ILE A 310 22.58 7.79 -6.80
N GLY A 311 21.60 8.67 -6.98
CA GLY A 311 21.56 9.56 -8.13
C GLY A 311 20.45 10.61 -8.00
N ALA A 312 20.74 11.82 -8.46
CA ALA A 312 19.77 12.90 -8.55
C ALA A 312 19.84 13.54 -9.94
N GLY A 313 18.70 13.85 -10.52
CA GLY A 313 18.64 14.45 -11.83
C GLY A 313 17.29 15.09 -12.14
N PRO A 314 17.11 15.64 -13.34
CA PRO A 314 15.88 16.34 -13.74
C PRO A 314 14.63 15.45 -13.74
N PHE A 315 14.79 14.13 -13.60
CA PHE A 315 13.72 13.13 -13.66
C PHE A 315 13.37 12.53 -12.31
N GLY A 316 14.10 12.91 -11.26
CA GLY A 316 13.91 12.31 -9.96
C GLY A 316 15.17 12.14 -9.14
N GLU A 317 14.94 11.64 -7.95
CA GLU A 317 15.96 11.16 -7.01
C GLU A 317 15.88 9.64 -6.96
N VAL A 318 17.02 8.96 -6.97
CA VAL A 318 17.11 7.51 -6.89
C VAL A 318 17.80 7.13 -5.59
N TYR A 319 17.12 6.31 -4.79
CA TYR A 319 17.58 5.86 -3.49
C TYR A 319 17.87 4.36 -3.51
N LYS A 320 19.01 3.95 -2.96
CA LYS A 320 19.28 2.55 -2.62
C LYS A 320 18.40 2.17 -1.43
N GLY A 321 17.75 1.01 -1.50
CA GLY A 321 16.98 0.47 -0.39
C GLY A 321 17.11 -1.04 -0.27
N PHE A 322 16.61 -1.61 0.83
CA PHE A 322 16.53 -3.05 1.04
C PHE A 322 15.09 -3.45 1.37
N LEU A 323 14.44 -4.19 0.47
CA LEU A 323 13.08 -4.69 0.69
C LEU A 323 13.12 -6.00 1.46
N LYS A 324 12.83 -5.93 2.76
CA LYS A 324 12.86 -7.10 3.67
C LYS A 324 12.01 -8.27 3.17
N GLU A 325 10.80 -8.00 2.66
CA GLU A 325 9.89 -9.06 2.17
C GLU A 325 10.44 -9.81 0.95
N LEU A 326 11.24 -9.15 0.12
CA LEU A 326 11.86 -9.76 -1.06
C LEU A 326 13.29 -10.24 -0.79
N GLY A 327 13.86 -9.92 0.38
CA GLY A 327 15.23 -10.25 0.73
C GLY A 327 16.29 -9.67 -0.23
N ARG A 328 16.01 -8.55 -0.91
CA ARG A 328 16.91 -7.99 -1.94
C ARG A 328 17.07 -6.48 -1.87
N GLU A 329 18.23 -6.01 -2.34
CA GLU A 329 18.50 -4.60 -2.59
C GLU A 329 17.71 -4.10 -3.81
N VAL A 330 17.26 -2.85 -3.74
CA VAL A 330 16.47 -2.18 -4.77
C VAL A 330 16.91 -0.74 -5.01
N ALA A 331 16.61 -0.22 -6.19
CA ALA A 331 16.72 1.19 -6.52
C ALA A 331 15.32 1.82 -6.59
N VAL A 332 15.04 2.78 -5.70
CA VAL A 332 13.75 3.47 -5.61
C VAL A 332 13.87 4.86 -6.22
N LYS A 333 13.26 5.06 -7.39
CA LYS A 333 13.24 6.33 -8.12
C LYS A 333 11.99 7.12 -7.78
N LYS A 334 12.15 8.24 -7.10
CA LYS A 334 11.10 9.23 -6.80
C LYS A 334 10.94 10.19 -7.98
N ILE A 335 9.76 10.24 -8.57
CA ILE A 335 9.46 11.09 -9.74
C ILE A 335 9.10 12.50 -9.25
N LEU A 336 9.89 13.50 -9.67
CA LEU A 336 9.76 14.89 -9.19
C LEU A 336 8.78 15.74 -10.01
N ASN A 337 8.35 15.32 -11.19
CA ASN A 337 7.33 16.01 -12.00
C ASN A 337 6.76 15.07 -13.09
N ASP A 338 5.44 15.20 -13.33
CA ASP A 338 4.65 14.65 -14.46
C ASP A 338 3.97 13.28 -14.26
N ASN A 339 2.70 13.32 -13.82
CA ASN A 339 1.85 12.15 -13.60
C ASN A 339 1.44 11.42 -14.90
N ASN A 340 1.47 12.08 -16.05
CA ASN A 340 1.04 11.45 -17.31
C ASN A 340 2.08 10.44 -17.81
N ASN A 341 3.36 10.73 -17.58
CA ASN A 341 4.47 9.92 -18.08
C ASN A 341 4.71 8.65 -17.25
N PHE A 342 4.26 8.63 -15.99
CA PHE A 342 4.42 7.47 -15.11
C PHE A 342 3.76 6.21 -15.66
N PHE A 343 2.50 6.31 -16.10
CA PHE A 343 1.77 5.14 -16.58
C PHE A 343 2.36 4.59 -17.88
N ASP A 344 2.92 5.46 -18.73
CA ASP A 344 3.65 5.05 -19.94
C ASP A 344 4.93 4.30 -19.58
N GLU A 345 5.66 4.73 -18.53
CA GLU A 345 6.85 4.01 -18.03
C GLU A 345 6.46 2.61 -17.60
N VAL A 346 5.51 2.53 -16.65
CA VAL A 346 5.11 1.27 -16.05
C VAL A 346 4.62 0.32 -17.13
N LYS A 347 3.79 0.79 -18.07
CA LYS A 347 3.30 -0.02 -19.18
C LYS A 347 4.41 -0.52 -20.09
N THR A 348 5.35 0.37 -20.45
CA THR A 348 6.43 0.02 -21.38
C THR A 348 7.41 -0.96 -20.74
N ILE A 349 7.87 -0.68 -19.51
CA ILE A 349 8.92 -1.47 -18.87
C ILE A 349 8.39 -2.76 -18.25
N SER A 350 7.15 -2.80 -17.75
CA SER A 350 6.55 -4.02 -17.20
C SER A 350 6.47 -5.17 -18.20
N THR A 351 6.33 -4.82 -19.48
CA THR A 351 6.26 -5.78 -20.58
C THR A 351 7.62 -6.10 -21.19
N ALA A 352 8.67 -5.36 -20.83
CA ALA A 352 10.02 -5.52 -21.35
C ALA A 352 10.88 -6.35 -20.39
N LYS A 353 10.84 -7.69 -20.53
CA LYS A 353 11.68 -8.62 -19.77
C LYS A 353 12.87 -9.11 -20.61
N HIS A 354 14.08 -8.66 -20.28
CA HIS A 354 15.31 -9.07 -20.96
C HIS A 354 16.50 -8.98 -19.99
N LYS A 355 17.48 -9.87 -20.11
CA LYS A 355 18.65 -9.93 -19.21
C LYS A 355 19.48 -8.64 -19.19
N ASN A 356 19.50 -7.90 -20.31
CA ASN A 356 20.22 -6.64 -20.47
C ASN A 356 19.30 -5.40 -20.35
N ILE A 357 18.15 -5.54 -19.72
CA ILE A 357 17.23 -4.44 -19.38
C ILE A 357 17.02 -4.47 -17.87
N VAL A 358 17.06 -3.31 -17.22
CA VAL A 358 16.81 -3.20 -15.78
C VAL A 358 15.37 -3.57 -15.45
N GLU A 359 15.20 -4.53 -14.55
CA GLU A 359 13.90 -5.04 -14.13
C GLU A 359 13.14 -4.01 -13.27
N LEU A 360 11.91 -3.69 -13.67
CA LEU A 360 10.95 -3.00 -12.81
C LEU A 360 10.28 -4.01 -11.89
N LEU A 361 10.53 -3.90 -10.59
CA LEU A 361 9.95 -4.75 -9.55
C LEU A 361 8.57 -4.26 -9.13
N GLY A 362 8.34 -2.95 -9.18
CA GLY A 362 7.05 -2.38 -8.89
C GLY A 362 7.02 -0.87 -8.84
N TRP A 363 5.93 -0.34 -8.30
CA TRP A 363 5.71 1.10 -8.20
C TRP A 363 4.97 1.45 -6.92
N CYS A 364 5.01 2.72 -6.52
CA CYS A 364 4.25 3.24 -5.38
C CYS A 364 3.73 4.63 -5.70
N MET A 365 2.57 4.98 -5.14
CA MET A 365 2.00 6.31 -5.25
C MET A 365 1.48 6.75 -3.88
N LYS A 366 2.12 7.77 -3.31
CA LYS A 366 1.66 8.46 -2.10
C LYS A 366 0.74 9.59 -2.54
N ARG A 367 -0.56 9.46 -2.26
CA ARG A 367 -1.50 10.58 -2.40
C ARG A 367 -1.52 11.35 -1.09
N SER A 368 -1.30 12.66 -1.15
CA SER A 368 -1.81 13.55 -0.11
C SER A 368 -3.33 13.52 -0.22
N SER A 369 -4.00 12.99 0.79
CA SER A 369 -5.45 13.00 0.84
C SER A 369 -5.85 13.70 2.12
N ASN A 370 -6.14 14.99 2.00
CA ASN A 370 -6.86 15.70 3.05
C ASN A 370 -8.35 15.37 2.87
N VAL A 371 -9.12 15.34 3.96
CA VAL A 371 -10.59 15.14 3.93
C VAL A 371 -11.28 16.12 2.97
N VAL A 372 -10.70 17.30 2.76
CA VAL A 372 -11.16 18.33 1.81
C VAL A 372 -11.02 17.89 0.34
N ASP A 373 -9.98 17.12 -0.03
CA ASP A 373 -9.83 16.60 -1.41
C ASP A 373 -10.85 15.49 -1.73
N PHE A 374 -11.32 14.79 -0.70
CA PHE A 374 -12.38 13.79 -0.82
C PHE A 374 -13.79 14.42 -0.85
N MET A 375 -13.99 15.53 -0.11
CA MET A 375 -15.29 16.23 -0.01
C MET A 375 -15.51 17.30 -1.10
N CYS A 376 -14.48 18.00 -1.57
CA CYS A 376 -14.59 19.09 -2.56
C CYS A 376 -14.18 18.65 -3.97
N TRP A 377 -14.91 17.70 -4.53
CA TRP A 377 -14.67 17.17 -5.89
C TRP A 377 -14.90 18.19 -7.04
N CYS A 378 -15.50 19.36 -6.77
CA CYS A 378 -15.79 20.38 -7.80
C CYS A 378 -14.66 21.38 -8.07
N THR A 379 -13.48 21.22 -7.43
CA THR A 379 -12.36 22.14 -7.65
C THR A 379 -11.29 21.50 -8.56
N PRO A 380 -10.95 22.11 -9.71
CA PRO A 380 -9.94 21.57 -10.65
C PRO A 380 -8.48 21.59 -10.14
N LYS A 381 -8.23 21.77 -8.83
CA LYS A 381 -6.92 22.16 -8.30
C LYS A 381 -6.48 21.31 -7.09
N ALA A 382 -6.29 20.00 -7.27
CA ALA A 382 -5.46 19.19 -6.39
C ALA A 382 -4.43 18.40 -7.22
N LYS A 383 -3.59 19.12 -7.99
CA LYS A 383 -2.53 18.49 -8.83
C LYS A 383 -1.18 18.34 -8.14
N ASN A 384 -1.01 18.85 -6.91
CA ASN A 384 0.33 19.23 -6.45
C ASN A 384 0.93 18.37 -5.33
N ASN A 385 0.30 17.27 -4.90
CA ASN A 385 0.84 16.52 -3.76
C ASN A 385 0.69 14.99 -3.88
N THR A 386 0.83 14.46 -5.10
CA THR A 386 0.98 13.01 -5.32
C THR A 386 2.44 12.71 -5.63
N ALA A 387 3.12 11.97 -4.76
CA ALA A 387 4.48 11.50 -4.98
C ALA A 387 4.46 10.09 -5.56
N ILE A 388 5.13 9.90 -6.69
CA ILE A 388 5.19 8.65 -7.43
C ILE A 388 6.60 8.07 -7.34
N PHE A 389 6.68 6.75 -7.17
CA PHE A 389 7.92 6.01 -7.02
C PHE A 389 7.92 4.80 -7.95
N LEU A 390 9.07 4.53 -8.56
CA LEU A 390 9.36 3.31 -9.32
C LEU A 390 10.45 2.52 -8.60
N VAL A 391 10.27 1.21 -8.53
CA VAL A 391 11.15 0.30 -7.79
C VAL A 391 11.80 -0.65 -8.79
N TYR A 392 13.11 -0.57 -8.91
CA TYR A 392 13.91 -1.40 -9.81
C TYR A 392 14.83 -2.32 -9.03
N GLU A 393 15.37 -3.33 -9.71
CA GLU A 393 16.55 -4.03 -9.20
C GLU A 393 17.71 -3.05 -8.94
N PHE A 394 18.45 -3.26 -7.86
CA PHE A 394 19.70 -2.54 -7.61
C PHE A 394 20.85 -3.20 -8.38
N LEU A 395 21.79 -2.39 -8.87
CA LEU A 395 22.96 -2.82 -9.64
C LEU A 395 24.23 -2.25 -9.01
N ASP A 396 25.12 -3.14 -8.58
CA ASP A 396 26.24 -2.86 -7.68
C ASP A 396 27.29 -1.92 -8.26
N ASN A 397 27.52 -2.01 -9.58
CA ASN A 397 28.63 -1.35 -10.23
C ASN A 397 28.24 0.02 -10.83
N SER A 398 27.17 0.67 -10.36
CA SER A 398 26.76 2.01 -10.84
C SER A 398 26.57 2.07 -12.36
N ASN A 399 26.63 3.26 -12.95
CA ASN A 399 26.47 3.48 -14.39
C ASN A 399 27.81 3.50 -15.14
N LEU A 400 27.76 3.21 -16.44
CA LEU A 400 28.92 3.11 -17.32
C LEU A 400 29.72 4.42 -17.39
N ARG A 401 29.07 5.59 -17.30
CA ARG A 401 29.77 6.88 -17.34
C ARG A 401 30.81 6.98 -16.24
N VAL A 402 30.47 6.56 -15.02
CA VAL A 402 31.36 6.61 -13.86
C VAL A 402 32.65 5.82 -14.15
N HIS A 403 32.53 4.65 -14.77
CA HIS A 403 33.69 3.84 -15.12
C HIS A 403 34.48 4.35 -16.31
N LEU A 404 33.82 5.01 -17.27
CA LEU A 404 34.53 5.58 -18.43
C LEU A 404 35.26 6.88 -18.07
N HIS A 405 34.76 7.70 -17.14
CA HIS A 405 35.26 9.07 -16.97
C HIS A 405 35.67 9.46 -15.56
N GLU A 406 35.16 8.78 -14.53
CA GLU A 406 35.28 9.25 -13.14
C GLU A 406 36.16 8.34 -12.28
N LYS A 407 36.19 7.02 -12.57
CA LYS A 407 37.07 6.07 -11.88
C LYS A 407 38.48 6.07 -12.47
N GLU A 408 39.46 5.97 -11.58
CA GLU A 408 40.86 5.74 -11.94
C GLU A 408 41.10 4.35 -12.53
N ALA A 409 40.41 3.34 -11.98
CA ALA A 409 40.46 1.98 -12.49
C ALA A 409 39.84 1.91 -13.90
N VAL A 410 40.66 1.54 -14.88
CA VAL A 410 40.26 1.44 -16.29
C VAL A 410 39.46 0.15 -16.49
N LEU A 411 38.27 0.23 -17.09
CA LEU A 411 37.55 -0.96 -17.52
C LEU A 411 38.34 -1.70 -18.61
N PRO A 412 38.70 -2.99 -18.41
CA PRO A 412 39.41 -3.78 -19.40
C PRO A 412 38.61 -3.92 -20.70
N TRP A 413 39.32 -4.05 -21.82
CA TRP A 413 38.70 -4.17 -23.14
C TRP A 413 37.67 -5.30 -23.24
N ILE A 414 37.99 -6.48 -22.69
CA ILE A 414 37.07 -7.62 -22.71
C ILE A 414 35.71 -7.29 -22.07
N THR A 415 35.73 -6.52 -20.99
CA THR A 415 34.53 -6.06 -20.29
C THR A 415 33.80 -4.99 -21.10
N ARG A 416 34.53 -4.06 -21.72
CA ARG A 416 33.94 -3.03 -22.61
C ARG A 416 33.23 -3.67 -23.79
N TYR A 417 33.86 -4.64 -24.44
CA TYR A 417 33.30 -5.35 -25.59
C TYR A 417 32.06 -6.18 -25.21
N LYS A 418 32.07 -6.81 -24.03
CA LYS A 418 30.90 -7.47 -23.45
C LYS A 418 29.74 -6.48 -23.24
N ILE A 419 30.00 -5.32 -22.64
CA ILE A 419 28.98 -4.27 -22.42
C ILE A 419 28.39 -3.79 -23.76
N VAL A 420 29.21 -3.63 -24.80
CA VAL A 420 28.75 -3.30 -26.16
C VAL A 420 27.73 -4.32 -26.67
N LYS A 421 28.04 -5.62 -26.57
CA LYS A 421 27.13 -6.70 -26.97
C LYS A 421 25.86 -6.74 -26.13
N ASP A 422 25.98 -6.54 -24.82
CA ASP A 422 24.85 -6.49 -23.90
C ASP A 422 23.85 -5.38 -24.26
N ILE A 423 24.33 -4.16 -24.54
CA ILE A 423 23.48 -3.03 -24.95
C ILE A 423 22.86 -3.29 -26.32
N CYS A 424 23.64 -3.84 -27.26
CA CYS A 424 23.15 -4.21 -28.58
C CYS A 424 22.00 -5.23 -28.48
N SER A 425 22.16 -6.24 -27.62
CA SER A 425 21.16 -7.29 -27.37
C SER A 425 19.87 -6.70 -26.78
N ALA A 426 19.98 -5.78 -25.81
CA ALA A 426 18.82 -5.09 -25.25
C ALA A 426 18.04 -4.28 -26.32
N LEU A 427 18.74 -3.55 -27.20
CA LEU A 427 18.12 -2.77 -28.26
C LEU A 427 17.53 -3.63 -29.37
N LEU A 428 18.19 -4.74 -29.71
CA LEU A 428 17.66 -5.74 -30.63
C LEU A 428 16.30 -6.26 -30.16
N TYR A 429 16.23 -6.68 -28.89
CA TYR A 429 14.98 -7.12 -28.27
C TYR A 429 13.88 -6.05 -28.35
N LEU A 430 14.20 -4.80 -27.97
CA LEU A 430 13.22 -3.71 -27.97
C LEU A 430 12.72 -3.35 -29.37
N HIS A 431 13.59 -3.37 -30.38
CA HIS A 431 13.27 -2.92 -31.74
C HIS A 431 12.67 -4.02 -32.63
N HIS A 432 13.06 -5.29 -32.43
CA HIS A 432 12.71 -6.40 -33.31
C HIS A 432 11.78 -7.42 -32.65
N ASP A 433 12.12 -7.90 -31.44
CA ASP A 433 11.40 -9.01 -30.80
C ASP A 433 10.09 -8.56 -30.14
N ARG A 434 10.00 -7.29 -29.74
CA ARG A 434 8.80 -6.70 -29.15
C ARG A 434 7.75 -6.33 -30.21
N ARG A 435 6.48 -6.64 -29.90
CA ARG A 435 5.29 -6.23 -30.67
C ARG A 435 4.26 -5.58 -29.74
N PRO A 436 3.95 -4.28 -29.88
CA PRO A 436 4.65 -3.30 -30.72
C PRO A 436 6.11 -3.13 -30.26
N TYR A 437 6.98 -2.70 -31.18
CA TYR A 437 8.36 -2.37 -30.82
C TYR A 437 8.40 -1.19 -29.84
N VAL A 438 9.46 -1.12 -29.05
CA VAL A 438 9.67 -0.09 -28.02
C VAL A 438 10.88 0.75 -28.41
N LEU A 439 10.75 2.08 -28.25
CA LEU A 439 11.85 3.03 -28.44
C LEU A 439 12.37 3.46 -27.06
N HIS A 440 13.68 3.42 -26.85
CA HIS A 440 14.28 3.77 -25.56
C HIS A 440 14.38 5.29 -25.36
N ARG A 441 14.74 6.06 -26.40
CA ARG A 441 14.77 7.54 -26.44
C ARG A 441 15.77 8.27 -25.56
N ASN A 442 16.60 7.55 -24.79
CA ASN A 442 17.49 8.14 -23.80
C ASN A 442 18.76 7.29 -23.59
N ILE A 443 19.25 6.69 -24.66
CA ILE A 443 20.45 5.84 -24.65
C ILE A 443 21.67 6.73 -24.45
N LYS A 444 22.41 6.49 -23.36
CA LYS A 444 23.64 7.20 -22.98
C LYS A 444 24.33 6.43 -21.84
N PRO A 445 25.64 6.68 -21.56
CA PRO A 445 26.37 5.95 -20.53
C PRO A 445 25.78 6.08 -19.11
N ASN A 446 25.09 7.18 -18.79
CA ASN A 446 24.41 7.36 -17.50
C ASN A 446 23.25 6.36 -17.28
N ASN A 447 22.67 5.87 -18.38
CA ASN A 447 21.50 5.00 -18.39
C ASN A 447 21.87 3.55 -18.71
N ILE A 448 23.15 3.23 -18.73
CA ILE A 448 23.67 1.87 -18.84
C ILE A 448 24.25 1.54 -17.48
N LEU A 449 23.56 0.69 -16.74
CA LEU A 449 23.96 0.25 -15.41
C LEU A 449 24.70 -1.08 -15.49
N LEU A 450 25.59 -1.33 -14.53
CA LEU A 450 26.43 -2.53 -14.49
C LEU A 450 26.09 -3.36 -13.26
N ASP A 451 25.78 -4.64 -13.45
CA ASP A 451 25.59 -5.58 -12.34
C ASP A 451 26.95 -6.01 -11.73
N LYS A 452 26.90 -6.86 -10.69
CA LYS A 452 28.08 -7.38 -10.00
C LYS A 452 29.08 -8.13 -10.92
N GLU A 453 28.62 -8.73 -12.01
CA GLU A 453 29.46 -9.38 -13.04
C GLU A 453 29.83 -8.46 -14.21
N PHE A 454 29.58 -7.15 -14.08
CA PHE A 454 29.79 -6.13 -15.10
C PHE A 454 29.04 -6.42 -16.42
N ASN A 455 27.89 -7.10 -16.38
CA ASN A 455 26.98 -7.13 -17.52
C ASN A 455 26.29 -5.76 -17.67
N GLY A 456 26.16 -5.31 -18.91
CA GLY A 456 25.45 -4.07 -19.23
C GLY A 456 23.93 -4.25 -19.18
N LYS A 457 23.23 -3.35 -18.47
CA LYS A 457 21.76 -3.27 -18.47
C LYS A 457 21.27 -1.87 -18.81
N LEU A 458 20.35 -1.76 -19.78
CA LEU A 458 19.69 -0.51 -20.12
C LEU A 458 18.64 -0.14 -19.09
N ALA A 459 18.72 1.09 -18.59
CA ALA A 459 17.87 1.67 -17.56
C ALA A 459 17.20 2.96 -18.06
N ASP A 460 16.21 3.43 -17.30
CA ASP A 460 15.61 4.76 -17.47
C ASP A 460 15.12 4.98 -18.92
N PHE A 461 14.12 4.16 -19.29
CA PHE A 461 13.38 4.28 -20.54
C PHE A 461 12.83 5.70 -20.63
N GLY A 462 13.34 6.45 -21.60
CA GLY A 462 13.00 7.84 -21.82
C GLY A 462 11.53 7.94 -22.17
N LEU A 463 10.71 8.21 -21.16
CA LEU A 463 9.29 8.48 -21.28
C LEU A 463 9.04 9.46 -22.41
N SER A 464 8.02 9.13 -23.20
CA SER A 464 7.22 9.87 -24.19
C SER A 464 7.35 11.42 -24.27
N ARG A 465 8.54 11.99 -24.19
CA ARG A 465 8.76 13.43 -24.38
C ARG A 465 8.63 13.74 -25.86
N ASN A 466 7.53 14.36 -26.23
CA ASN A 466 7.55 15.29 -27.36
C ASN A 466 8.44 16.47 -26.92
N PRO A 467 9.64 16.66 -27.50
CA PRO A 467 10.47 17.81 -27.17
C PRO A 467 9.80 19.13 -27.56
N ALA A 468 8.79 19.06 -28.46
CA ALA A 468 7.98 20.19 -28.88
C ALA A 468 7.28 20.90 -27.71
N GLU A 469 7.05 20.23 -26.57
CA GLU A 469 6.38 20.83 -25.41
C GLU A 469 7.34 21.45 -24.37
N ASN A 470 8.66 21.18 -24.41
CA ASN A 470 9.56 21.55 -23.31
C ASN A 470 10.94 22.05 -23.77
N GLY A 471 10.96 23.05 -24.66
CA GLY A 471 12.15 23.69 -25.20
C GLY A 471 13.14 24.33 -24.20
N ALA A 472 13.01 24.13 -22.89
CA ALA A 472 13.81 24.81 -21.86
C ALA A 472 14.40 23.91 -20.74
N LYS A 473 14.13 22.59 -20.68
CA LYS A 473 14.55 21.73 -19.55
C LYS A 473 15.56 20.62 -19.88
N GLN A 474 16.08 20.57 -21.10
CA GLN A 474 17.08 19.57 -21.47
C GLN A 474 18.48 20.11 -21.13
N THR A 475 19.23 19.41 -20.27
CA THR A 475 20.61 19.81 -19.96
C THR A 475 21.47 19.74 -21.22
N ARG A 476 22.44 20.67 -21.39
CA ARG A 476 23.36 20.74 -22.54
C ARG A 476 24.04 19.39 -22.86
N ARG A 477 24.26 18.54 -21.84
CA ARG A 477 24.82 17.18 -21.95
C ARG A 477 23.81 16.10 -22.38
N GLN A 478 22.51 16.28 -22.20
CA GLN A 478 21.48 15.38 -22.76
C GLN A 478 21.25 15.63 -24.25
N ALA A 479 21.50 16.84 -24.72
CA ALA A 479 21.39 17.19 -26.14
C ALA A 479 22.49 16.52 -27.00
N SER A 480 23.61 16.06 -26.41
CA SER A 480 24.74 15.53 -27.19
C SER A 480 24.48 14.16 -27.81
N TYR A 481 23.60 13.34 -27.22
CA TYR A 481 23.26 12.02 -27.78
C TYR A 481 22.06 12.07 -28.72
N LEU A 482 21.53 13.27 -28.99
CA LEU A 482 20.27 13.45 -29.69
C LEU A 482 20.46 13.43 -31.21
N ASP A 483 19.74 12.51 -31.87
CA ASP A 483 19.77 12.35 -33.32
C ASP A 483 19.51 13.70 -34.03
N PRO A 484 20.41 14.14 -34.93
CA PRO A 484 20.19 15.34 -35.72
C PRO A 484 18.91 15.29 -36.58
N ASP A 485 18.48 14.11 -37.08
CA ASP A 485 17.21 13.98 -37.81
C ASP A 485 16.01 14.27 -36.89
N PHE A 486 16.08 13.78 -35.65
CA PHE A 486 15.07 14.07 -34.65
C PHE A 486 15.02 15.56 -34.29
N ARG A 487 16.17 16.22 -34.14
CA ARG A 487 16.23 17.67 -33.89
C ARG A 487 15.58 18.49 -34.99
N LYS A 488 15.67 18.03 -36.25
CA LYS A 488 15.06 18.69 -37.41
C LYS A 488 13.56 18.39 -37.53
N THR A 489 13.17 17.12 -37.36
CA THR A 489 11.82 16.65 -37.71
C THR A 489 10.86 16.57 -36.51
N GLY A 490 11.39 16.55 -35.29
CA GLY A 490 10.64 16.29 -34.06
C GLY A 490 10.11 14.85 -33.91
N LYS A 491 10.40 13.95 -34.86
CA LYS A 491 9.85 12.59 -34.91
C LYS A 491 10.90 11.55 -34.51
N PHE A 492 10.74 10.96 -33.33
CA PHE A 492 11.67 9.95 -32.83
C PHE A 492 11.41 8.59 -33.49
N LYS A 493 12.46 7.90 -33.96
CA LYS A 493 12.38 6.61 -34.69
C LYS A 493 13.37 5.59 -34.12
N ARG A 494 13.29 4.34 -34.58
CA ARG A 494 14.32 3.30 -34.28
C ARG A 494 15.73 3.77 -34.65
N SER A 495 15.86 4.47 -35.78
CA SER A 495 17.13 5.06 -36.24
C SER A 495 17.70 6.12 -35.29
N SER A 496 16.86 6.75 -34.47
CA SER A 496 17.30 7.73 -33.47
C SER A 496 17.93 7.05 -32.25
N ASP A 497 17.37 5.92 -31.82
CA ASP A 497 18.02 5.06 -30.81
C ASP A 497 19.36 4.50 -31.33
N ILE A 498 19.41 4.06 -32.59
CA ILE A 498 20.63 3.57 -33.24
C ILE A 498 21.71 4.66 -33.25
N TYR A 499 21.36 5.92 -33.55
CA TYR A 499 22.32 7.02 -33.51
C TYR A 499 22.89 7.24 -32.10
N SER A 500 22.04 7.26 -31.07
CA SER A 500 22.49 7.40 -29.68
C SER A 500 23.36 6.22 -29.24
N PHE A 501 23.05 5.00 -29.68
CA PHE A 501 23.87 3.81 -29.47
C PHE A 501 25.25 3.96 -30.12
N GLY A 502 25.33 4.46 -31.36
CA GLY A 502 26.61 4.72 -32.03
C GLY A 502 27.53 5.64 -31.24
N LEU A 503 26.99 6.72 -30.67
CA LEU A 503 27.77 7.63 -29.81
C LEU A 503 28.24 6.95 -28.51
N VAL A 504 27.45 6.03 -27.95
CA VAL A 504 27.89 5.21 -26.80
C VAL A 504 29.03 4.28 -27.20
N LEU A 505 28.98 3.64 -28.37
CA LEU A 505 30.07 2.78 -28.85
C LEU A 505 31.37 3.55 -28.99
N LEU A 506 31.31 4.72 -29.62
CA LEU A 506 32.48 5.60 -29.77
C LEU A 506 33.02 6.06 -28.42
N GLU A 507 32.17 6.28 -27.42
CA GLU A 507 32.61 6.66 -26.08
C GLU A 507 33.17 5.49 -25.25
N ILE A 508 32.73 4.26 -25.52
CA ILE A 508 33.31 3.05 -24.93
C ILE A 508 34.69 2.76 -25.54
N ALA A 509 34.85 2.95 -26.84
CA ALA A 509 36.08 2.63 -27.56
C ALA A 509 37.12 3.77 -27.50
N CYS A 510 36.68 5.03 -27.61
CA CYS A 510 37.53 6.20 -27.77
C CYS A 510 37.47 7.12 -26.54
N LYS A 511 38.59 7.80 -26.24
CA LYS A 511 38.62 8.84 -25.22
C LYS A 511 37.99 10.13 -25.75
N LYS A 512 36.78 10.41 -25.25
CA LYS A 512 35.86 11.45 -25.75
C LYS A 512 36.42 12.87 -25.78
N ASP A 513 37.33 13.21 -24.86
CA ASP A 513 37.84 14.59 -24.74
C ASP A 513 38.95 14.92 -25.73
N GLU A 514 39.58 13.91 -26.35
CA GLU A 514 40.70 14.08 -27.29
C GLU A 514 40.32 13.81 -28.75
N ASN A 515 39.36 12.90 -28.98
CA ASN A 515 38.95 12.48 -30.33
C ASN A 515 37.54 12.97 -30.66
N SER A 516 37.46 14.09 -31.38
CA SER A 516 36.20 14.55 -31.98
C SER A 516 35.67 13.53 -33.00
N TYR A 517 34.34 13.49 -33.19
CA TYR A 517 33.72 12.62 -34.21
C TYR A 517 34.36 12.76 -35.60
N ALA A 518 34.73 13.99 -35.99
CA ALA A 518 35.40 14.26 -37.26
C ALA A 518 36.81 13.62 -37.33
N GLN A 519 37.57 13.64 -36.25
CA GLN A 519 38.88 12.98 -36.21
C GLN A 519 38.73 11.46 -36.30
N VAL A 520 37.77 10.85 -35.57
CA VAL A 520 37.52 9.41 -35.66
C VAL A 520 37.09 9.03 -37.08
N TRP A 521 36.27 9.85 -37.74
CA TRP A 521 35.89 9.66 -39.13
C TRP A 521 37.08 9.74 -40.09
N ASN A 522 37.99 10.70 -39.91
CA ASN A 522 39.19 10.79 -40.76
C ASN A 522 40.08 9.55 -40.60
N ARG A 523 40.24 9.05 -39.37
CA ARG A 523 40.96 7.79 -39.09
C ARG A 523 40.33 6.58 -39.76
N TYR A 524 39.00 6.55 -39.89
CA TYR A 524 38.30 5.53 -40.65
C TYR A 524 38.73 5.53 -42.13
N ILE A 525 38.73 6.72 -42.77
CA ILE A 525 39.14 6.89 -44.17
C ILE A 525 40.61 6.52 -44.38
N GLU A 526 41.48 6.89 -43.43
CA GLU A 526 42.91 6.61 -43.44
C GLU A 526 43.26 5.16 -43.05
N LYS A 527 42.26 4.33 -42.71
CA LYS A 527 42.45 2.95 -42.23
C LYS A 527 43.36 2.86 -41.00
N SER A 528 43.22 3.81 -40.08
CA SER A 528 44.02 3.96 -38.86
C SER A 528 43.16 3.99 -37.58
N LEU A 529 42.02 3.28 -37.61
CA LEU A 529 40.99 3.28 -36.55
C LEU A 529 41.53 2.97 -35.15
N VAL A 530 42.45 2.02 -35.04
CA VAL A 530 43.07 1.62 -33.76
C VAL A 530 43.69 2.82 -33.02
N GLN A 531 44.15 3.84 -33.73
CA GLN A 531 44.72 5.06 -33.12
C GLN A 531 43.69 5.94 -32.42
N ALA A 532 42.38 5.70 -32.62
CA ALA A 532 41.32 6.38 -31.89
C ALA A 532 40.99 5.72 -30.54
N ALA A 533 41.53 4.53 -30.28
CA ALA A 533 41.29 3.78 -29.04
C ALA A 533 41.67 4.59 -27.80
N ASP A 534 40.94 4.37 -26.71
CA ASP A 534 41.22 4.94 -25.39
C ASP A 534 42.64 4.58 -24.94
N ASP A 535 43.50 5.61 -24.86
CA ASP A 535 44.92 5.51 -24.52
C ASP A 535 45.17 4.83 -23.16
N ARG A 536 44.20 4.92 -22.25
CA ARG A 536 44.24 4.28 -20.93
C ARG A 536 44.24 2.75 -21.00
N LEU A 537 43.79 2.15 -22.11
CA LEU A 537 43.90 0.71 -22.35
C LEU A 537 45.34 0.29 -22.65
N ARG A 538 46.26 1.21 -22.97
CA ARG A 538 47.69 0.95 -23.20
C ARG A 538 47.98 -0.16 -24.23
N GLY A 539 47.10 -0.31 -25.22
CA GLY A 539 47.21 -1.37 -26.24
C GLY A 539 46.69 -2.74 -25.80
N GLU A 540 46.15 -2.89 -24.60
CA GLU A 540 45.57 -4.14 -24.09
C GLU A 540 44.14 -4.36 -24.62
N PHE A 541 44.02 -4.51 -25.94
CA PHE A 541 42.76 -4.82 -26.62
C PHE A 541 43.00 -5.65 -27.88
N ASP A 542 41.96 -6.35 -28.34
CA ASP A 542 41.97 -6.99 -29.64
C ASP A 542 41.73 -5.92 -30.72
N GLU A 543 42.70 -5.72 -31.62
CA GLU A 543 42.63 -4.68 -32.65
C GLU A 543 41.40 -4.84 -33.54
N LYS A 544 41.10 -6.07 -33.97
CA LYS A 544 39.92 -6.33 -34.81
C LYS A 544 38.63 -5.93 -34.11
N GLY A 545 38.44 -6.36 -32.86
CA GLY A 545 37.29 -5.99 -32.04
C GLY A 545 37.19 -4.48 -31.86
N MET A 546 38.31 -3.80 -31.62
CA MET A 546 38.37 -2.34 -31.46
C MET A 546 37.93 -1.62 -32.74
N GLU A 547 38.50 -1.98 -33.89
CA GLU A 547 38.12 -1.43 -35.18
C GLU A 547 36.64 -1.64 -35.48
N ARG A 548 36.11 -2.83 -35.19
CA ARG A 548 34.69 -3.15 -35.38
C ARG A 548 33.79 -2.27 -34.53
N VAL A 549 34.09 -2.10 -33.24
CA VAL A 549 33.26 -1.25 -32.36
C VAL A 549 33.28 0.21 -32.85
N ILE A 550 34.44 0.73 -33.25
CA ILE A 550 34.55 2.10 -33.75
C ILE A 550 33.81 2.25 -35.09
N ALA A 551 34.04 1.34 -36.04
CA ALA A 551 33.38 1.35 -37.34
C ALA A 551 31.86 1.24 -37.22
N LEU A 552 31.36 0.37 -36.33
CA LEU A 552 29.93 0.27 -36.04
C LEU A 552 29.40 1.57 -35.42
N GLY A 553 30.15 2.19 -34.51
CA GLY A 553 29.83 3.51 -33.95
C GLY A 553 29.61 4.57 -35.04
N LEU A 554 30.53 4.65 -36.01
CA LEU A 554 30.42 5.54 -37.16
C LEU A 554 29.24 5.17 -38.08
N TRP A 555 29.03 3.87 -38.33
CA TRP A 555 27.93 3.38 -39.16
C TRP A 555 26.56 3.72 -38.55
N CYS A 556 26.41 3.56 -37.24
CA CYS A 556 25.23 3.98 -36.47
C CYS A 556 24.99 5.50 -36.53
N CYS A 557 26.06 6.29 -36.61
CA CYS A 557 26.01 7.75 -36.62
C CYS A 557 25.92 8.38 -38.03
N GLN A 558 25.71 7.57 -39.08
CA GLN A 558 25.55 8.06 -40.46
C GLN A 558 24.53 9.21 -40.56
N PRO A 559 24.87 10.35 -41.20
CA PRO A 559 23.93 11.45 -41.38
C PRO A 559 22.72 11.08 -42.23
N ASN A 560 22.92 10.24 -43.25
CA ASN A 560 21.85 9.68 -44.05
C ASN A 560 21.15 8.57 -43.26
N VAL A 561 19.95 8.85 -42.73
CA VAL A 561 19.20 7.96 -41.83
C VAL A 561 18.99 6.55 -42.41
N PRO A 562 18.53 6.38 -43.67
CA PRO A 562 18.45 5.07 -44.33
C PRO A 562 19.74 4.24 -44.37
N MET A 563 20.92 4.86 -44.26
CA MET A 563 22.20 4.14 -44.31
C MET A 563 22.63 3.58 -42.96
N ARG A 564 21.95 3.95 -41.86
CA ARG A 564 22.23 3.42 -40.52
C ARG A 564 21.82 1.93 -40.47
N PRO A 565 22.56 1.08 -39.74
CA PRO A 565 22.22 -0.33 -39.60
C PRO A 565 20.94 -0.51 -38.77
N THR A 566 20.24 -1.62 -39.00
CA THR A 566 19.28 -2.15 -38.01
C THR A 566 20.03 -2.74 -36.82
N MET A 567 19.36 -2.92 -35.67
CA MET A 567 19.99 -3.57 -34.52
C MET A 567 20.38 -5.03 -34.79
N GLN A 568 19.65 -5.72 -35.69
CA GLN A 568 20.02 -7.07 -36.13
C GLN A 568 21.36 -7.04 -36.89
N GLN A 569 21.48 -6.16 -37.89
CA GLN A 569 22.73 -6.00 -38.64
C GLN A 569 23.90 -5.57 -37.75
N ALA A 570 23.64 -4.72 -36.75
CA ALA A 570 24.64 -4.32 -35.77
C ALA A 570 25.12 -5.50 -34.92
N MET A 571 24.20 -6.36 -34.44
CA MET A 571 24.57 -7.56 -33.68
C MET A 571 25.32 -8.56 -34.56
N ASP A 572 24.82 -8.85 -35.76
CA ASP A 572 25.47 -9.76 -36.70
C ASP A 572 26.89 -9.26 -37.03
N PHE A 573 27.08 -7.95 -37.16
CA PHE A 573 28.40 -7.34 -37.34
C PHE A 573 29.30 -7.51 -36.10
N LEU A 574 28.78 -7.43 -34.87
CA LEU A 574 29.58 -7.68 -33.67
C LEU A 574 29.91 -9.17 -33.45
N GLU A 575 29.14 -10.09 -34.02
CA GLU A 575 29.33 -11.53 -33.82
C GLU A 575 30.18 -12.20 -34.90
N ASN A 576 30.20 -11.66 -36.12
CA ASN A 576 30.88 -12.27 -37.26
C ASN A 576 32.13 -11.48 -37.68
N ASP A 577 33.16 -12.18 -38.16
CA ASP A 577 34.43 -11.58 -38.64
C ASP A 577 34.37 -11.10 -40.10
N GLY A 578 33.25 -10.51 -40.52
CA GLY A 578 33.07 -9.97 -41.87
C GLY A 578 33.89 -8.69 -42.13
N PRO A 579 33.97 -8.20 -43.38
CA PRO A 579 34.65 -6.95 -43.70
C PRO A 579 34.01 -5.74 -42.99
N LEU A 580 34.78 -4.66 -42.79
CA LEU A 580 34.26 -3.38 -42.27
C LEU A 580 33.25 -2.76 -43.27
N PRO A 581 32.19 -2.08 -42.81
CA PRO A 581 31.16 -1.53 -43.67
C PRO A 581 31.72 -0.36 -44.48
N ASP A 582 31.50 -0.29 -45.79
CA ASP A 582 31.97 0.85 -46.59
C ASP A 582 31.17 2.13 -46.27
N LEU A 583 31.75 3.03 -45.49
CA LEU A 583 31.12 4.27 -45.03
C LEU A 583 31.53 5.43 -45.94
N VAL A 584 30.56 5.99 -46.67
CA VAL A 584 30.79 7.18 -47.51
C VAL A 584 30.79 8.44 -46.65
N LYS A 585 31.80 9.30 -46.82
CA LYS A 585 31.89 10.60 -46.13
C LYS A 585 30.64 11.43 -46.47
N PRO A 586 29.94 12.00 -45.48
CA PRO A 586 28.83 12.88 -45.77
C PRO A 586 29.33 14.11 -46.54
N GLU A 587 28.68 14.44 -47.66
CA GLU A 587 28.89 15.72 -48.33
C GLU A 587 28.62 16.83 -47.32
N ALA A 588 29.57 17.76 -47.17
CA ALA A 588 29.39 18.90 -46.29
C ALA A 588 28.21 19.71 -46.82
N SER A 589 27.09 19.71 -46.09
CA SER A 589 25.96 20.59 -46.40
C SER A 589 26.42 22.03 -46.24
N SER A 590 26.51 22.75 -47.37
CA SER A 590 26.74 24.19 -47.49
C SER A 590 25.76 25.02 -46.67
#